data_AF-A0A392NW51-F1
#
_entry.id   AF-A0A392NW51-F1
#
_cell.length_a   1.000
_cell.length_b   1.000
_cell.length_c   1.000
_cell.angle_alpha   90.00
_cell.angle_beta   90.00
_cell.angle_gamma   90.00
#
_symmetry.space_group_name_H-M   'P 1'
#
loop_
_entity.id
_entity.type
_entity.pdbx_description
1 polymer ?
#
loop_
_entity_poly.entity_id
_entity_poly.type
_entity_poly.pdbx_seq_one_letter_code
_entity_poly.pdbx_strand_id
1 'polypeptide(L)'
;KDTKGKNDDKWWLPTPKVPVDGLSDAARRFLQYQKDCVNQVLKAAMAINAQTLQEMEIPESYIEALPKNGRASLGDMIYRSITDDFFDPDQFLATVDMSSEHKILDLKNRIEASIVIWKRKMNQKDNKSAWGSAVSIEKRELFEERAETILVLLKHRFPGLPQSSLDISKIQFNRVRTCSVCTFILHDFQSQC
;
A
#
# COMPACT_ATOMS: atom_id res chain seq x y z
N LYS A 1 2.70 -39.49 11.16
CA LYS A 1 2.15 -38.81 9.96
C LYS A 1 2.68 -37.39 10.05
N ASP A 2 3.82 -37.13 9.41
CA ASP A 2 4.63 -35.94 9.61
C ASP A 2 3.88 -34.68 9.17
N THR A 3 3.65 -33.78 10.12
CA THR A 3 3.21 -32.41 9.86
C THR A 3 4.36 -31.66 9.22
N LYS A 4 4.35 -31.62 7.88
CA LYS A 4 5.20 -30.79 7.02
C LYS A 4 5.22 -29.36 7.59
N GLY A 5 6.36 -28.96 8.14
CA GLY A 5 6.50 -27.74 8.94
C GLY A 5 6.38 -26.48 8.07
N LYS A 6 5.77 -25.43 8.65
CA LYS A 6 5.67 -24.06 8.12
C LYS A 6 7.03 -23.35 7.91
N ASN A 7 8.15 -24.08 7.86
CA ASN A 7 9.51 -23.55 7.97
C ASN A 7 10.44 -23.92 6.80
N ASP A 8 9.98 -24.68 5.81
CA ASP A 8 10.82 -25.07 4.65
C ASP A 8 11.26 -23.87 3.80
N ASP A 9 10.56 -22.73 3.88
CA ASP A 9 10.87 -21.55 3.07
C ASP A 9 12.10 -20.77 3.57
N LYS A 10 12.52 -20.96 4.83
CA LYS A 10 13.65 -20.24 5.44
C LYS A 10 14.73 -21.22 5.93
N TRP A 11 15.30 -21.99 4.99
CA TRP A 11 16.28 -23.06 5.28
C TRP A 11 17.53 -22.60 6.07
N TRP A 12 17.83 -21.30 6.08
CA TRP A 12 18.95 -20.71 6.81
C TRP A 12 18.66 -20.44 8.30
N LEU A 13 17.41 -20.55 8.74
CA LEU A 13 17.04 -20.34 10.15
C LEU A 13 17.11 -21.65 10.94
N PRO A 14 17.66 -21.63 12.17
CA PRO A 14 17.65 -22.81 13.03
C PRO A 14 16.21 -23.19 13.40
N THR A 15 15.88 -24.48 13.34
CA THR A 15 14.55 -24.97 13.72
C THR A 15 14.34 -24.84 15.23
N PRO A 16 13.32 -24.09 15.70
CA PRO A 16 13.01 -24.00 17.12
C PRO A 16 12.62 -25.36 17.68
N LYS A 17 13.14 -25.71 18.87
CA LYS A 17 12.78 -26.93 19.60
C LYS A 17 12.05 -26.59 20.88
N VAL A 18 11.07 -27.41 21.24
CA VAL A 18 10.31 -27.32 22.50
C VAL A 18 10.35 -28.67 23.22
N PRO A 19 10.10 -28.73 24.55
CA PRO A 19 9.97 -30.00 25.26
C PRO A 19 8.89 -30.89 24.65
N VAL A 20 8.99 -32.21 24.86
CA VAL A 20 8.03 -33.19 24.32
C VAL A 20 6.60 -32.93 24.82
N ASP A 21 6.46 -32.51 26.08
CA ASP A 21 5.18 -32.14 26.70
C ASP A 21 4.73 -30.71 26.36
N GLY A 22 5.49 -30.02 25.50
CA GLY A 22 5.27 -28.64 25.12
C GLY A 22 5.78 -27.62 26.16
N LEU A 23 5.50 -26.35 25.88
CA LEU A 23 5.82 -25.26 26.80
C LEU A 23 4.85 -25.23 27.98
N SER A 24 5.32 -24.80 29.15
CA SER A 24 4.45 -24.53 30.30
C SER A 24 3.47 -23.41 29.98
N ASP A 25 2.33 -23.37 30.68
CA ASP A 25 1.33 -22.31 30.49
C ASP A 25 1.90 -20.91 30.75
N ALA A 26 2.76 -20.79 31.76
CA ALA A 26 3.47 -19.55 32.06
C ALA A 26 4.35 -19.11 30.88
N ALA A 27 5.13 -20.03 30.30
CA ALA A 27 5.98 -19.73 29.15
C ALA A 27 5.16 -19.37 27.89
N ARG A 28 4.04 -20.06 27.62
CA ARG A 28 3.15 -19.73 26.51
C ARG A 28 2.53 -18.34 26.66
N ARG A 29 2.02 -18.01 27.85
CA ARG A 29 1.46 -16.68 28.15
C ARG A 29 2.51 -15.58 28.01
N PHE A 30 3.73 -15.84 28.48
CA PHE A 30 4.84 -14.90 28.33
C PHE A 30 5.20 -14.67 26.86
N LEU A 31 5.32 -15.71 26.05
CA LEU A 31 5.59 -15.58 24.61
C LEU A 31 4.46 -14.85 23.88
N GLN A 32 3.21 -15.12 24.24
CA GLN A 32 2.06 -14.41 23.65
C GLN A 32 2.09 -12.92 24.00
N TYR A 33 2.39 -12.57 25.25
CA TYR A 33 2.59 -11.18 25.67
C TYR A 33 3.71 -10.49 24.89
N GLN A 34 4.86 -11.15 24.72
CA GLN A 34 5.98 -10.61 23.93
C GLN A 34 5.58 -10.39 22.48
N LYS A 35 4.90 -11.37 21.86
CA LYS A 35 4.37 -11.24 20.49
C LYS A 35 3.43 -10.04 20.37
N ASP A 36 2.51 -9.86 21.30
CA ASP A 36 1.56 -8.75 21.27
C ASP A 36 2.25 -7.40 21.45
N CYS A 37 3.26 -7.32 22.31
CA CYS A 37 4.09 -6.13 22.48
C CYS A 37 4.86 -5.78 21.20
N VAL A 38 5.56 -6.74 20.59
CA VAL A 38 6.28 -6.53 19.33
C VAL A 38 5.34 -6.12 18.19
N ASN A 39 4.14 -6.71 18.11
CA ASN A 39 3.15 -6.33 17.13
C ASN A 39 2.66 -4.88 17.28
N GLN A 40 2.55 -4.37 18.50
CA GLN A 40 2.20 -2.97 18.73
C GLN A 40 3.32 -2.03 18.27
N VAL A 41 4.57 -2.37 18.57
CA VAL A 41 5.74 -1.61 18.09
C VAL A 41 5.78 -1.60 16.56
N LEU A 42 5.59 -2.76 15.92
CA LEU A 42 5.53 -2.89 14.47
C LEU A 42 4.42 -2.01 13.87
N LYS A 43 3.21 -2.06 14.43
CA LYS A 43 2.09 -1.22 13.97
C LYS A 43 2.40 0.27 14.07
N ALA A 44 2.94 0.72 15.20
CA ALA A 44 3.31 2.11 15.40
C ALA A 44 4.38 2.56 14.40
N ALA A 45 5.40 1.73 14.20
CA ALA A 45 6.49 2.00 13.28
C ALA A 45 5.99 2.04 11.82
N MET A 46 5.13 1.10 11.41
CA MET A 46 4.47 1.11 10.09
C MET A 46 3.59 2.34 9.88
N ALA A 47 2.90 2.82 10.92
CA ALA A 47 2.09 4.05 10.84
C ALA A 47 2.96 5.28 10.59
N ILE A 48 4.06 5.43 11.33
CA ILE A 48 5.05 6.51 11.12
C ILE A 48 5.61 6.45 9.71
N ASN A 49 5.94 5.25 9.22
CA ASN A 49 6.45 5.09 7.87
C ASN A 49 5.47 5.50 6.79
N ALA A 50 4.20 5.10 6.93
CA ALA A 50 3.16 5.47 5.99
C ALA A 50 2.94 6.98 5.97
N GLN A 51 2.91 7.63 7.13
CA GLN A 51 2.80 9.09 7.22
C GLN A 51 4.02 9.78 6.58
N THR A 52 5.22 9.31 6.90
CA THR A 52 6.48 9.83 6.34
C THR A 52 6.48 9.77 4.80
N LEU A 53 6.08 8.63 4.22
CA LEU A 53 5.95 8.46 2.78
C LEU A 53 4.85 9.34 2.17
N GLN A 54 3.75 9.56 2.89
CA GLN A 54 2.66 10.43 2.44
C GLN A 54 3.14 11.88 2.29
N GLU A 55 3.92 12.38 3.25
CA GLU A 55 4.45 13.75 3.30
C GLU A 55 5.61 13.99 2.30
N MET A 56 6.30 12.95 1.85
CA MET A 56 7.35 13.08 0.83
C MET A 56 6.78 13.63 -0.49
N GLU A 57 7.51 14.57 -1.09
CA GLU A 57 7.23 15.12 -2.42
C GLU A 57 7.27 14.01 -3.48
N ILE A 58 6.37 14.09 -4.46
CA ILE A 58 6.35 13.17 -5.60
C ILE A 58 7.43 13.61 -6.60
N PRO A 59 8.40 12.75 -6.94
CA PRO A 59 9.47 13.11 -7.87
C PRO A 59 8.95 13.48 -9.26
N GLU A 60 9.54 14.49 -9.91
CA GLU A 60 9.17 14.89 -11.29
C GLU A 60 9.31 13.73 -12.27
N SER A 61 10.35 12.91 -12.12
CA SER A 61 10.59 11.71 -12.94
C SER A 61 9.44 10.70 -12.88
N TYR A 62 8.82 10.52 -11.71
CA TYR A 62 7.62 9.69 -11.58
C TYR A 62 6.45 10.30 -12.36
N ILE A 63 6.27 11.62 -12.24
CA ILE A 63 5.16 12.32 -12.89
C ILE A 63 5.31 12.29 -14.42
N GLU A 64 6.52 12.43 -14.94
CA GLU A 64 6.80 12.35 -16.38
C GLU A 64 6.54 10.95 -16.95
N ALA A 65 6.72 9.90 -16.13
CA ALA A 65 6.44 8.52 -16.52
C ALA A 65 4.94 8.16 -16.46
N LEU A 66 4.08 9.01 -15.89
CA LEU A 66 2.66 8.71 -15.74
C LEU A 66 1.91 8.68 -17.08
N PRO A 67 0.88 7.83 -17.22
CA PRO A 67 -0.03 7.89 -18.35
C PRO A 67 -0.73 9.25 -18.48
N LYS A 68 -1.18 9.59 -19.70
CA LYS A 68 -1.83 10.89 -20.00
C LYS A 68 -3.10 11.20 -19.17
N ASN A 69 -3.78 10.18 -18.66
CA ASN A 69 -5.01 10.33 -17.89
C ASN A 69 -5.26 9.11 -16.98
N GLY A 70 -6.13 9.28 -15.97
CA GLY A 70 -6.46 8.22 -15.00
C GLY A 70 -7.09 6.98 -15.64
N ARG A 71 -7.84 7.11 -16.74
CA ARG A 71 -8.38 5.95 -17.47
C ARG A 71 -7.28 5.09 -18.09
N ALA A 72 -6.23 5.69 -18.63
CA ALA A 72 -5.08 4.96 -19.16
C ALA A 72 -4.28 4.23 -18.06
N SER A 73 -4.29 4.75 -16.83
CA SER A 73 -3.68 4.10 -15.66
C SER A 73 -4.55 2.96 -15.10
N LEU A 74 -5.83 3.24 -14.86
CA LEU A 74 -6.77 2.27 -14.28
C LEU A 74 -7.24 1.22 -15.28
N GLY A 75 -7.15 1.45 -16.58
CA GLY A 75 -7.83 0.64 -17.58
C GLY A 75 -9.36 0.78 -17.51
N ASP A 76 -10.04 0.27 -18.53
CA ASP A 76 -11.46 0.55 -18.75
C ASP A 76 -12.39 0.02 -17.65
N MET A 77 -12.15 -1.20 -17.17
CA MET A 77 -13.04 -1.83 -16.18
C MET A 77 -12.99 -1.11 -14.83
N ILE A 78 -11.79 -0.86 -14.31
CA ILE A 78 -11.62 -0.19 -13.01
C ILE A 78 -12.05 1.27 -13.13
N TYR A 79 -11.71 1.96 -14.22
CA TYR A 79 -12.14 3.34 -14.43
C TYR A 79 -13.66 3.45 -14.39
N ARG A 80 -14.38 2.61 -15.15
CA ARG A 80 -15.85 2.61 -15.17
C ARG A 80 -16.43 2.42 -13.77
N SER A 81 -15.92 1.45 -13.01
CA SER A 81 -16.41 1.19 -11.66
C SER A 81 -16.16 2.36 -10.70
N ILE A 82 -14.96 2.93 -10.69
CA ILE A 82 -14.64 4.08 -9.80
C ILE A 82 -15.47 5.32 -10.17
N THR A 83 -15.77 5.50 -11.46
CA THR A 83 -16.51 6.67 -11.95
C THR A 83 -18.03 6.48 -12.05
N ASP A 84 -18.56 5.35 -11.58
CA ASP A 84 -19.99 5.05 -11.61
C ASP A 84 -20.77 6.02 -10.69
N ASP A 85 -22.05 6.23 -10.93
CA ASP A 85 -22.88 7.06 -10.06
C ASP A 85 -23.00 6.42 -8.67
N PHE A 86 -23.07 5.08 -8.60
CA PHE A 86 -23.08 4.31 -7.36
C PHE A 86 -21.78 3.54 -7.19
N PHE A 87 -21.15 3.66 -6.02
CA PHE A 87 -19.89 2.99 -5.75
C PHE A 87 -19.88 2.41 -4.34
N ASP A 88 -19.63 1.10 -4.27
CA ASP A 88 -19.32 0.38 -3.05
C ASP A 88 -17.90 -0.18 -3.18
N PRO A 89 -16.95 0.25 -2.32
CA PRO A 89 -15.58 -0.18 -2.41
C PRO A 89 -15.39 -1.67 -2.07
N ASP A 90 -16.23 -2.26 -1.22
CA ASP A 90 -16.16 -3.69 -0.89
C ASP A 90 -16.66 -4.54 -2.06
N GLN A 91 -17.75 -4.10 -2.72
CA GLN A 91 -18.23 -4.73 -3.95
C GLN A 91 -17.19 -4.62 -5.07
N PHE A 92 -16.59 -3.43 -5.25
CA PHE A 92 -15.51 -3.24 -6.22
C PHE A 92 -14.38 -4.24 -6.00
N LEU A 93 -13.86 -4.32 -4.77
CA LEU A 93 -12.78 -5.24 -4.43
C LEU A 93 -13.16 -6.71 -4.64
N ALA A 94 -14.44 -7.08 -4.45
CA ALA A 94 -14.90 -8.45 -4.74
C ALA A 94 -14.88 -8.80 -6.23
N THR A 95 -14.92 -7.80 -7.14
CA THR A 95 -14.89 -8.02 -8.60
C THR A 95 -13.49 -7.99 -9.20
N VAL A 96 -12.51 -7.42 -8.50
CA VAL A 96 -11.14 -7.33 -8.97
C VAL A 96 -10.35 -8.58 -8.59
N ASP A 97 -9.55 -9.07 -9.52
CA ASP A 97 -8.68 -10.22 -9.30
C ASP A 97 -7.53 -9.88 -8.34
N MET A 98 -7.62 -10.41 -7.12
CA MET A 98 -6.62 -10.28 -6.06
C MET A 98 -5.97 -11.63 -5.72
N SER A 99 -5.89 -12.56 -6.69
CA SER A 99 -5.42 -13.93 -6.43
C SER A 99 -3.93 -14.04 -6.07
N SER A 100 -3.14 -12.99 -6.28
CA SER A 100 -1.72 -12.96 -5.97
C SER A 100 -1.27 -11.58 -5.50
N GLU A 101 -0.17 -11.55 -4.73
CA GLU A 101 0.45 -10.31 -4.24
C GLU A 101 0.77 -9.35 -5.38
N HIS A 102 1.32 -9.85 -6.50
CA HIS A 102 1.62 -9.04 -7.68
C HIS A 102 0.39 -8.34 -8.27
N LYS A 103 -0.78 -9.00 -8.29
CA LYS A 103 -2.02 -8.38 -8.79
C LYS A 103 -2.54 -7.30 -7.84
N ILE A 104 -2.44 -7.55 -6.54
CA ILE A 104 -2.81 -6.58 -5.51
C ILE A 104 -1.91 -5.34 -5.60
N LEU A 105 -0.60 -5.55 -5.79
CA LEU A 105 0.38 -4.47 -5.95
C LEU A 105 0.17 -3.69 -7.27
N ASP A 106 -0.14 -4.37 -8.37
CA ASP A 106 -0.49 -3.72 -9.64
C ASP A 106 -1.72 -2.81 -9.47
N LEU A 107 -2.77 -3.30 -8.80
CA LEU A 107 -3.95 -2.50 -8.50
C LEU A 107 -3.59 -1.25 -7.68
N LYS A 108 -2.81 -1.42 -6.59
CA LYS A 108 -2.33 -0.31 -5.76
C LYS A 108 -1.59 0.73 -6.61
N ASN A 109 -0.62 0.31 -7.43
CA ASN A 109 0.16 1.19 -8.29
C ASN A 109 -0.73 2.00 -9.25
N ARG A 110 -1.71 1.36 -9.87
CA ARG A 110 -2.61 2.01 -10.85
C ARG A 110 -3.55 3.01 -10.19
N ILE A 111 -4.02 2.72 -8.99
CA ILE A 111 -4.83 3.64 -8.18
C ILE A 111 -4.01 4.86 -7.74
N GLU A 112 -2.82 4.64 -7.18
CA GLU A 112 -1.91 5.73 -6.76
C GLU A 112 -1.55 6.65 -7.93
N ALA A 113 -1.15 6.08 -9.07
CA ALA A 113 -0.89 6.82 -10.30
C ALA A 113 -2.08 7.69 -10.72
N SER A 114 -3.31 7.19 -10.56
CA SER A 114 -4.53 7.92 -10.96
C SER A 114 -4.84 9.08 -10.02
N ILE A 115 -4.66 8.90 -8.72
CA ILE A 115 -4.76 9.97 -7.72
C ILE A 115 -3.77 11.09 -8.05
N VAL A 116 -2.50 10.74 -8.34
CA VAL A 116 -1.49 11.75 -8.72
C VAL A 116 -1.89 12.51 -9.99
N ILE A 117 -2.42 11.82 -10.99
CA ILE A 117 -2.92 12.44 -12.23
C ILE A 117 -4.08 13.41 -11.94
N TRP A 118 -5.04 13.01 -11.11
CA TRP A 118 -6.21 13.84 -10.79
C TRP A 118 -5.83 15.07 -9.98
N LYS A 119 -5.02 14.91 -8.91
CA LYS A 119 -4.48 16.03 -8.10
C LYS A 119 -3.74 17.05 -8.98
N ARG A 120 -2.87 16.59 -9.89
CA ARG A 120 -2.14 17.50 -10.81
C ARG A 120 -3.08 18.24 -11.77
N LYS A 121 -4.10 17.57 -12.31
CA LYS A 121 -5.05 18.18 -13.25
C LYS A 121 -6.01 19.17 -12.58
N MET A 122 -6.18 19.11 -11.26
CA MET A 122 -6.90 20.13 -10.51
C MET A 122 -6.02 21.38 -10.37
N ASN A 123 -4.77 21.23 -9.90
CA ASN A 123 -3.84 22.34 -9.68
C ASN A 123 -3.39 23.07 -10.97
N GLN A 124 -3.32 22.39 -12.13
CA GLN A 124 -2.97 23.06 -13.39
C GLN A 124 -4.09 23.88 -14.02
N LYS A 125 -5.37 23.63 -13.64
CA LYS A 125 -6.52 24.33 -14.24
C LYS A 125 -6.65 25.77 -13.75
N ASP A 126 -5.99 26.13 -12.64
CA ASP A 126 -5.92 27.50 -12.13
C ASP A 126 -5.01 28.41 -12.99
N ASN A 127 -4.08 27.85 -13.77
CA ASN A 127 -3.12 28.64 -14.55
C ASN A 127 -3.34 28.64 -16.08
N LYS A 128 -4.07 27.68 -16.68
CA LYS A 128 -4.41 27.71 -18.13
C LYS A 128 -5.75 27.03 -18.46
N SER A 129 -6.64 27.82 -19.08
CA SER A 129 -7.68 27.45 -20.04
C SER A 129 -8.76 26.42 -19.61
N ALA A 130 -9.94 26.93 -19.30
CA ALA A 130 -11.16 26.20 -18.96
C ALA A 130 -11.83 25.38 -20.10
N TRP A 131 -11.14 25.06 -21.21
CA TRP A 131 -11.76 24.44 -22.38
C TRP A 131 -11.27 23.02 -22.66
N GLY A 132 -11.53 22.07 -21.75
CA GLY A 132 -11.10 20.69 -22.02
C GLY A 132 -11.40 19.61 -20.99
N SER A 133 -12.40 19.78 -20.12
CA SER A 133 -12.81 18.68 -19.24
C SER A 133 -14.32 18.52 -19.19
N ALA A 134 -14.81 17.43 -19.79
CA ALA A 134 -16.19 16.98 -19.69
C ALA A 134 -16.59 16.54 -18.25
N VAL A 135 -15.63 16.41 -17.34
CA VAL A 135 -15.85 16.04 -15.93
C VAL A 135 -15.69 17.28 -15.05
N SER A 136 -16.69 17.57 -14.20
CA SER A 136 -16.66 18.66 -13.22
C SER A 136 -15.59 18.44 -12.14
N ILE A 137 -15.25 19.49 -11.40
CA ILE A 137 -14.27 19.44 -10.30
C ILE A 137 -14.80 18.54 -9.16
N GLU A 138 -16.06 18.75 -8.76
CA GLU A 138 -16.75 17.93 -7.74
C GLU A 138 -16.73 16.43 -8.07
N LYS A 139 -16.94 16.05 -9.34
CA LYS A 139 -16.86 14.64 -9.75
C LYS A 139 -15.44 14.09 -9.66
N ARG A 140 -14.41 14.91 -9.85
CA ARG A 140 -13.01 14.47 -9.70
C ARG A 140 -12.62 14.30 -8.24
N GLU A 141 -13.08 15.18 -7.34
CA GLU A 141 -12.91 15.04 -5.90
C GLU A 141 -13.53 13.73 -5.40
N LEU A 142 -14.74 13.41 -5.87
CA LEU A 142 -15.39 12.13 -5.57
C LEU A 142 -14.56 10.92 -6.04
N PHE A 143 -13.98 10.97 -7.25
CA PHE A 143 -13.16 9.86 -7.75
C PHE A 143 -11.87 9.71 -6.95
N GLU A 144 -11.28 10.81 -6.50
CA GLU A 144 -10.13 10.83 -5.61
C GLU A 144 -10.46 10.21 -4.25
N GLU A 145 -11.54 10.64 -3.59
CA GLU A 145 -11.98 10.10 -2.31
C GLU A 145 -12.23 8.58 -2.38
N ARG A 146 -12.89 8.12 -3.45
CA ARG A 146 -13.12 6.68 -3.69
C ARG A 146 -11.81 5.92 -3.88
N ALA A 147 -10.87 6.49 -4.64
CA ALA A 147 -9.56 5.89 -4.85
C ALA A 147 -8.75 5.80 -3.54
N GLU A 148 -8.75 6.85 -2.72
CA GLU A 148 -8.12 6.84 -1.40
C GLU A 148 -8.76 5.81 -0.46
N THR A 149 -10.10 5.68 -0.48
CA THR A 149 -10.82 4.65 0.28
C THR A 149 -10.39 3.24 -0.12
N ILE A 150 -10.22 2.96 -1.42
CA ILE A 150 -9.71 1.67 -1.88
C ILE A 150 -8.30 1.41 -1.34
N LEU A 151 -7.39 2.40 -1.36
CA LEU A 151 -6.05 2.24 -0.82
C LEU A 151 -6.05 1.91 0.69
N VAL A 152 -6.94 2.53 1.46
CA VAL A 152 -7.12 2.22 2.89
C VAL A 152 -7.57 0.77 3.07
N LEU A 153 -8.55 0.31 2.29
CA LEU A 153 -9.03 -1.08 2.37
C LEU A 153 -7.97 -2.09 1.95
N LEU A 154 -7.17 -1.79 0.91
CA LEU A 154 -6.04 -2.64 0.52
C LEU A 154 -5.02 -2.76 1.65
N LYS A 155 -4.70 -1.66 2.34
CA LYS A 155 -3.79 -1.67 3.50
C LYS A 155 -4.34 -2.50 4.66
N HIS A 156 -5.65 -2.43 4.91
CA HIS A 156 -6.29 -3.20 5.98
C HIS A 156 -6.33 -4.71 5.65
N ARG A 157 -6.65 -5.07 4.41
CA ARG A 157 -6.75 -6.49 3.97
C ARG A 157 -5.37 -7.12 3.76
N PHE A 158 -4.38 -6.33 3.34
CA PHE A 158 -3.04 -6.80 2.97
C PHE A 158 -1.94 -5.97 3.67
N PRO A 159 -1.82 -6.06 5.01
CA PRO A 159 -0.86 -5.27 5.78
C PRO A 159 0.61 -5.58 5.45
N GLY A 160 0.88 -6.73 4.81
CA GLY A 160 2.21 -7.17 4.40
C GLY A 160 2.62 -6.82 2.96
N LEU A 161 1.81 -6.03 2.24
CA LEU A 161 2.03 -5.75 0.82
C LEU A 161 3.40 -5.04 0.61
N PRO A 162 4.16 -5.40 -0.44
CA PRO A 162 5.38 -4.69 -0.79
C PRO A 162 5.17 -3.20 -1.06
N GLN A 163 6.26 -2.42 -1.00
CA GLN A 163 6.25 -1.01 -1.35
C GLN A 163 5.81 -0.81 -2.81
N SER A 164 5.00 0.22 -3.05
CA SER A 164 4.55 0.55 -4.40
C SER A 164 5.65 1.20 -5.23
N SER A 165 5.44 1.31 -6.54
CA SER A 165 6.33 2.05 -7.44
C SER A 165 6.44 3.53 -7.05
N LEU A 166 5.36 4.12 -6.53
CA LEU A 166 5.39 5.50 -6.01
C LEU A 166 6.21 5.58 -4.72
N ASP A 167 6.01 4.66 -3.77
CA ASP A 167 6.77 4.60 -2.52
C ASP A 167 8.27 4.48 -2.80
N ILE A 168 8.65 3.55 -3.70
CA ILE A 168 10.04 3.33 -4.11
C ILE A 168 10.62 4.59 -4.76
N SER A 169 9.87 5.24 -5.66
CA SER A 169 10.30 6.47 -6.31
C SER A 169 10.52 7.60 -5.31
N LYS A 170 9.58 7.80 -4.38
CA LYS A 170 9.70 8.79 -3.30
C LYS A 170 10.97 8.54 -2.47
N ILE A 171 11.23 7.30 -2.07
CA ILE A 171 12.44 6.95 -1.31
C ILE A 171 13.71 7.21 -2.12
N GLN A 172 13.74 6.79 -3.39
CA GLN A 172 14.92 6.89 -4.25
C GLN A 172 15.33 8.34 -4.52
N PHE A 173 14.37 9.23 -4.72
CA PHE A 173 14.63 10.63 -5.12
C PHE A 173 14.44 11.64 -3.99
N ASN A 174 14.10 11.19 -2.78
CA ASN A 174 13.99 12.06 -1.61
C ASN A 174 15.36 12.71 -1.30
N ARG A 175 15.39 14.05 -1.27
CA ARG A 175 16.59 14.85 -0.98
C ARG A 175 16.77 15.16 0.52
N VAL A 176 15.78 14.83 1.35
CA VAL A 176 15.79 15.13 2.80
C VAL A 176 16.34 13.94 3.59
N ARG A 177 17.55 14.08 4.15
CA ARG A 177 18.31 13.01 4.83
C ARG A 177 17.62 12.38 6.04
N THR A 178 16.74 13.11 6.74
CA THR A 178 16.01 12.61 7.92
C THR A 178 14.88 11.63 7.58
N CYS A 179 14.30 11.74 6.39
CA CYS A 179 13.13 10.96 5.96
C CYS A 179 13.52 9.55 5.47
N SER A 180 14.76 9.37 4.99
CA SER A 180 15.27 8.08 4.48
C SER A 180 15.67 7.08 5.58
N VAL A 181 16.01 7.54 6.80
CA VAL A 181 16.43 6.65 7.89
C VAL A 181 15.24 5.89 8.50
N CYS A 182 14.05 6.51 8.58
CA CYS A 182 12.86 5.84 9.09
C CYS A 182 12.32 4.75 8.14
N THR A 183 12.37 5.01 6.83
CA THR A 183 11.78 4.11 5.82
C THR A 183 12.60 2.83 5.60
N PHE A 184 13.94 2.90 5.61
CA PHE A 184 14.82 1.73 5.43
C PHE A 184 14.73 0.71 6.58
N ILE A 185 14.66 1.17 7.83
CA ILE A 185 14.72 0.28 9.01
C ILE A 185 13.51 -0.67 9.10
N LEU A 186 12.39 -0.31 8.48
CA LEU A 186 11.12 -1.04 8.62
C LEU A 186 10.84 -2.05 7.50
N HIS A 187 11.38 -1.85 6.30
CA HIS A 187 11.32 -2.87 5.25
C HIS A 187 12.10 -4.13 5.65
N ASP A 188 13.26 -3.95 6.28
CA ASP A 188 14.06 -5.05 6.82
C ASP A 188 13.37 -5.72 8.01
N PHE A 189 12.66 -4.97 8.85
CA PHE A 189 11.92 -5.52 9.98
C PHE A 189 10.71 -6.36 9.54
N GLN A 190 9.99 -5.94 8.50
CA GLN A 190 8.85 -6.68 7.93
C GLN A 190 9.29 -7.96 7.20
N SER A 191 10.49 -7.99 6.62
CA SER A 191 11.05 -9.20 5.99
C SER A 191 11.59 -10.21 7.00
N GLN A 192 11.96 -9.75 8.20
CA GLN A 192 12.56 -10.57 9.26
C GLN A 192 11.52 -11.15 10.24
N CYS A 193 10.38 -10.47 10.45
CA CYS A 193 9.28 -10.95 11.31
C CYS A 193 8.38 -12.00 10.64
#